data_AF-A0A3A5T7X6-F1
#
_entry.id   AF-A0A3A5T7X6-F1
#
_cell.length_a   1.000
_cell.length_b   1.000
_cell.length_c   1.000
_cell.angle_alpha   90.00
_cell.angle_beta   90.00
_cell.angle_gamma   90.00
#
_symmetry.space_group_name_H-M   'P 1'
#
loop_
_entity.id
_entity.type
_entity.pdbx_description
1 polymer ?
#
loop_
_entity_poly.entity_id
_entity_poly.type
_entity_poly.pdbx_seq_one_letter_code
_entity_poly.pdbx_strand_id
1 'polypeptide(L)'
;MKSYGTLVGELPTGIEFVVEGALLRIYFDFERREAVQKAGSEDVVVEDQYVCENVDVEGEHDYDSIVSAIIMERYDANKRDAIFANLEMARDMASELDEGKRAEYLKEYTDYQSYRIKAKEIAKEVLAKLK
;
A
#
# COMPACT_ATOMS: atom_id res chain seq x y z
N MET A 1 -7.16 -0.78 -7.47
CA MET A 1 -7.76 -1.08 -6.15
C MET A 1 -8.24 -2.51 -6.21
N LYS A 2 -7.63 -3.41 -5.43
CA LYS A 2 -7.95 -4.84 -5.49
C LYS A 2 -9.23 -5.05 -4.64
N SER A 3 -10.28 -5.58 -5.26
CA SER A 3 -11.60 -5.83 -4.66
C SER A 3 -11.68 -7.31 -4.34
N TYR A 4 -12.10 -7.65 -3.12
CA TYR A 4 -12.40 -9.02 -2.75
C TYR A 4 -13.77 -9.06 -2.07
N GLY A 5 -14.58 -10.02 -2.54
CA GLY A 5 -15.73 -10.67 -1.93
C GLY A 5 -16.62 -9.88 -0.98
N THR A 6 -17.91 -9.85 -1.31
CA THR A 6 -19.01 -9.62 -0.38
C THR A 6 -18.77 -10.35 0.95
N LEU A 7 -18.66 -9.62 2.06
CA LEU A 7 -18.66 -10.23 3.40
C LEU A 7 -19.93 -9.81 4.13
N VAL A 8 -20.73 -10.80 4.46
CA VAL A 8 -21.70 -10.71 5.55
C VAL A 8 -20.88 -10.74 6.85
N GLY A 9 -20.49 -9.58 7.41
CA GLY A 9 -19.70 -9.53 8.66
C GLY A 9 -19.01 -8.19 9.00
N GLU A 10 -18.22 -8.18 10.08
CA GLU A 10 -17.42 -7.02 10.55
C GLU A 10 -16.16 -6.81 9.69
N LEU A 11 -15.75 -5.54 9.47
CA LEU A 11 -14.55 -5.18 8.72
C LEU A 11 -13.28 -5.70 9.44
N PRO A 12 -12.37 -6.43 8.76
CA PRO A 12 -11.12 -6.85 9.38
C PRO A 12 -10.34 -5.66 9.93
N THR A 13 -9.79 -5.81 11.13
CA THR A 13 -8.95 -4.79 11.75
C THR A 13 -7.50 -5.25 11.73
N GLY A 14 -6.62 -4.45 11.11
CA GLY A 14 -5.19 -4.75 11.00
C GLY A 14 -4.83 -5.46 9.70
N ILE A 15 -3.96 -6.47 9.80
CA ILE A 15 -3.39 -7.19 8.66
C ILE A 15 -3.85 -8.65 8.64
N GLU A 16 -4.30 -9.10 7.48
CA GLU A 16 -4.62 -10.50 7.20
C GLU A 16 -3.60 -11.07 6.20
N PHE A 17 -3.35 -12.37 6.24
CA PHE A 17 -2.49 -13.01 5.25
C PHE A 17 -2.88 -14.48 5.01
N VAL A 18 -2.50 -14.98 3.84
CA VAL A 18 -2.69 -16.38 3.44
C VAL A 18 -1.35 -16.94 2.99
N VAL A 19 -1.03 -18.15 3.45
CA VAL A 19 0.18 -18.89 3.06
C VAL A 19 -0.21 -20.08 2.20
N GLU A 20 0.26 -20.10 0.95
CA GLU A 20 0.04 -21.15 -0.04
C GLU A 20 1.38 -21.70 -0.54
N GLY A 21 1.92 -22.69 0.17
CA GLY A 21 3.24 -23.23 -0.12
C GLY A 21 4.34 -22.18 0.10
N ALA A 22 4.97 -21.73 -0.99
CA ALA A 22 6.00 -20.68 -0.95
C ALA A 22 5.46 -19.26 -1.18
N LEU A 23 4.14 -19.12 -1.40
CA LEU A 23 3.49 -17.82 -1.58
C LEU A 23 2.92 -17.34 -0.25
N LEU A 24 3.25 -16.10 0.13
CA LEU A 24 2.61 -15.38 1.23
C LEU A 24 1.89 -14.17 0.64
N ARG A 25 0.55 -14.18 0.69
CA ARG A 25 -0.29 -13.06 0.26
C ARG A 25 -0.73 -12.27 1.49
N ILE A 26 -0.37 -10.99 1.54
CA ILE A 26 -0.66 -10.09 2.66
C ILE A 26 -1.72 -9.08 2.24
N TYR A 27 -2.72 -8.87 3.07
CA TYR A 27 -3.82 -7.92 2.89
C TYR A 27 -3.82 -6.90 4.02
N PHE A 28 -3.90 -5.62 3.68
CA PHE A 28 -3.85 -4.51 4.62
C PHE A 28 -4.64 -3.30 4.10
N ASP A 29 -4.84 -2.28 4.93
CA ASP A 29 -5.64 -1.10 4.60
C ASP A 29 -7.07 -1.43 4.16
N PHE A 30 -7.78 -2.17 5.00
CA PHE A 30 -9.17 -2.50 4.77
C PHE A 30 -10.05 -1.25 4.89
N GLU A 31 -10.80 -0.95 3.83
CA GLU A 31 -11.76 0.14 3.78
C GLU A 31 -13.13 -0.39 3.35
N ARG A 32 -14.19 -0.02 4.08
CA ARG A 32 -15.57 -0.32 3.68
C ARG A 32 -15.96 0.54 2.48
N ARG A 33 -16.48 -0.09 1.43
CA ARG A 33 -17.16 0.55 0.32
C ARG A 33 -18.63 0.18 0.34
N GLU A 34 -19.47 1.20 0.49
CA GLU A 34 -20.91 1.06 0.25
C GLU A 34 -21.13 0.87 -1.26
N ALA A 35 -21.60 -0.31 -1.66
CA ALA A 35 -22.01 -0.56 -3.03
C ALA A 35 -23.48 -0.16 -3.20
N VAL A 36 -23.73 0.92 -3.92
CA VAL A 36 -25.06 1.31 -4.36
C VAL A 36 -25.32 0.65 -5.72
N GLN A 37 -26.23 -0.32 -5.80
CA GLN A 37 -26.74 -0.76 -7.10
C GLN A 37 -27.93 0.12 -7.48
N LYS A 38 -27.80 0.81 -8.62
CA LYS A 38 -28.94 1.49 -9.23
C LYS A 38 -29.77 0.49 -10.04
N ALA A 39 -30.79 -0.08 -9.41
CA ALA A 39 -31.79 -0.91 -10.07
C ALA A 39 -33.12 -0.12 -10.18
N GLY A 40 -33.23 0.75 -11.19
CA GLY A 40 -34.43 1.56 -11.40
C GLY A 40 -34.53 2.80 -10.50
N SER A 41 -35.75 3.20 -10.11
CA SER A 41 -36.04 4.44 -9.35
C SER A 41 -35.80 4.35 -7.84
N GLU A 42 -35.34 3.21 -7.33
CA GLU A 42 -34.99 3.03 -5.93
C GLU A 42 -33.53 2.56 -5.83
N ASP A 43 -32.71 3.32 -5.12
CA ASP A 43 -31.33 2.95 -4.82
C ASP A 43 -31.36 1.76 -3.85
N VAL A 44 -30.94 0.57 -4.33
CA VAL A 44 -30.80 -0.62 -3.48
C VAL A 44 -29.35 -0.68 -3.01
N VAL A 45 -29.13 -0.52 -1.70
CA VAL A 45 -27.83 -0.76 -1.07
C VAL A 45 -27.57 -2.27 -1.11
N VAL A 46 -26.60 -2.71 -1.92
CA VAL A 46 -26.28 -4.13 -2.08
C VAL A 46 -24.98 -4.40 -1.34
N GLU A 47 -25.13 -4.84 -0.10
CA GLU A 47 -24.13 -5.45 0.79
C GLU A 47 -22.77 -4.74 0.92
N ASP A 48 -22.23 -4.75 2.14
CA ASP A 48 -20.95 -4.14 2.45
C ASP A 48 -19.82 -4.81 1.65
N GLN A 49 -19.26 -4.07 0.70
CA GLN A 49 -18.01 -4.45 0.06
C GLN A 49 -16.86 -3.83 0.86
N TYR A 50 -15.70 -4.45 0.83
CA TYR A 50 -14.48 -3.80 1.29
C TYR A 50 -13.42 -3.86 0.19
N VAL A 51 -12.50 -2.91 0.27
CA VAL A 51 -11.31 -2.85 -0.55
C VAL A 51 -10.10 -2.92 0.37
N CYS A 52 -9.03 -3.53 -0.10
CA CYS A 52 -7.77 -3.57 0.61
C CYS A 52 -6.60 -3.49 -0.37
N GLU A 53 -5.45 -3.08 0.14
CA GLU A 53 -4.18 -3.32 -0.55
C GLU A 53 -3.77 -4.79 -0.32
N ASN A 54 -3.15 -5.40 -1.33
CA ASN A 54 -2.50 -6.68 -1.16
C ASN A 54 -1.22 -6.79 -1.96
N VAL A 55 -0.30 -7.58 -1.40
CA VAL A 55 0.99 -7.89 -1.98
C VAL A 55 1.28 -9.38 -1.86
N ASP A 56 1.93 -9.91 -2.89
CA ASP A 56 2.40 -11.29 -2.92
C ASP A 56 3.90 -11.31 -2.64
N VAL A 57 4.31 -12.14 -1.68
CA VAL A 57 5.70 -12.39 -1.31
C VAL A 57 6.02 -13.82 -1.72
N GLU A 58 6.90 -13.96 -2.72
CA GLU A 58 7.37 -15.26 -3.21
C GLU A 58 8.67 -15.65 -2.52
N GLY A 59 8.80 -16.95 -2.18
CA GLY A 59 10.06 -17.50 -1.67
C GLY A 59 10.15 -17.40 -0.14
N GLU A 60 11.24 -16.82 0.37
CA GLU A 60 11.46 -16.70 1.81
C GLU A 60 10.56 -15.63 2.42
N HIS A 61 9.85 -15.97 3.49
CA HIS A 61 8.93 -15.08 4.19
C HIS A 61 9.62 -14.37 5.35
N ASP A 62 10.80 -13.80 5.09
CA ASP A 62 11.54 -13.02 6.07
C ASP A 62 11.16 -11.53 6.04
N TYR A 63 11.68 -10.78 7.02
CA TYR A 63 11.35 -9.37 7.18
C TYR A 63 11.72 -8.53 5.95
N ASP A 64 12.91 -8.76 5.39
CA ASP A 64 13.43 -7.95 4.29
C ASP A 64 12.67 -8.24 2.98
N SER A 65 12.28 -9.49 2.75
CA SER A 65 11.50 -9.92 1.58
C SER A 65 10.09 -9.33 1.63
N ILE A 66 9.43 -9.37 2.79
CA ILE A 66 8.10 -8.77 2.97
C ILE A 66 8.15 -7.25 2.77
N VAL A 67 9.09 -6.56 3.43
CA VAL A 67 9.24 -5.10 3.28
C VAL A 67 9.53 -4.73 1.83
N SER A 68 10.39 -5.49 1.15
CA SER A 68 10.76 -5.25 -0.24
C SER A 68 9.57 -5.42 -1.17
N ALA A 69 8.80 -6.49 -1.01
CA ALA A 69 7.60 -6.74 -1.82
C ALA A 69 6.58 -5.59 -1.68
N ILE A 70 6.26 -5.17 -0.44
CA ILE A 70 5.32 -4.06 -0.19
C ILE A 70 5.80 -2.77 -0.86
N ILE A 71 7.08 -2.42 -0.68
CA ILE A 71 7.64 -1.21 -1.27
C ILE A 71 7.62 -1.29 -2.81
N MET A 72 8.00 -2.44 -3.39
CA MET A 72 8.11 -2.60 -4.83
C MET A 72 6.77 -2.56 -5.56
N GLU A 73 5.68 -3.01 -4.93
CA GLU A 73 4.33 -2.92 -5.50
C GLU A 73 3.93 -1.47 -5.81
N ARG A 74 4.31 -0.52 -4.93
CA ARG A 74 3.95 0.91 -5.08
C ARG A 74 5.06 1.74 -5.71
N TYR A 75 6.29 1.49 -5.31
CA TYR A 75 7.52 2.21 -5.67
C TYR A 75 8.55 1.24 -6.24
N ASP A 76 8.37 0.90 -7.51
CA ASP A 76 9.36 0.17 -8.30
C ASP A 76 10.72 0.89 -8.34
N ALA A 77 11.75 0.20 -8.83
CA ALA A 77 13.11 0.73 -8.87
C ALA A 77 13.20 2.09 -9.59
N ASN A 78 12.56 2.23 -10.75
CA ASN A 78 12.60 3.45 -11.54
C ASN A 78 11.94 4.62 -10.82
N LYS A 79 10.78 4.41 -10.19
CA LYS A 79 10.11 5.43 -9.38
C LYS A 79 10.96 5.86 -8.19
N ARG A 80 11.62 4.93 -7.52
CA ARG A 80 12.51 5.26 -6.39
C ARG A 80 13.70 6.08 -6.86
N ASP A 81 14.36 5.67 -7.94
CA ASP A 81 15.50 6.41 -8.51
C ASP A 81 15.10 7.83 -8.91
N ALA A 82 13.92 7.99 -9.52
CA ALA A 82 13.37 9.31 -9.84
C ALA A 82 13.11 10.15 -8.58
N ILE A 83 12.50 9.58 -7.53
CA ILE A 83 12.26 10.27 -6.25
C ILE A 83 13.58 10.72 -5.61
N PHE A 84 14.62 9.90 -5.66
CA PHE A 84 15.93 10.26 -5.11
C PHE A 84 16.63 11.35 -5.92
N ALA A 85 16.56 11.30 -7.26
CA ALA A 85 17.07 12.36 -8.12
C ALA A 85 16.32 13.69 -7.90
N ASN A 86 14.99 13.63 -7.78
CA ASN A 86 14.14 14.78 -7.45
C ASN A 86 14.52 15.39 -6.10
N LEU A 87 14.76 14.56 -5.08
CA LEU A 87 15.23 15.01 -3.78
C LEU A 87 16.58 15.73 -3.86
N GLU A 88 17.52 15.21 -4.65
CA GLU A 88 18.83 15.83 -4.84
C GLU A 88 18.69 17.24 -5.43
N MET A 89 17.91 17.38 -6.51
CA MET A 89 17.61 18.69 -7.12
C MET A 89 16.90 19.64 -6.15
N ALA A 90 15.97 19.13 -5.34
CA ALA A 90 15.21 19.91 -4.36
C ALA A 90 16.07 20.40 -3.19
N ARG A 91 17.15 19.68 -2.86
CA ARG A 91 18.12 20.07 -1.83
C ARG A 91 19.19 21.03 -2.34
N ASP A 92 19.46 21.01 -3.64
CA ASP A 92 20.35 21.97 -4.25
C ASP A 92 19.72 23.36 -4.26
N MET A 93 20.24 24.27 -3.43
CA MET A 93 19.77 25.66 -3.34
C MET A 93 20.16 26.50 -4.56
N ALA A 94 21.08 26.00 -5.40
CA ALA A 94 21.44 26.63 -6.66
C ALA A 94 20.57 26.16 -7.83
N SER A 95 19.68 25.18 -7.63
CA SER A 95 18.81 24.70 -8.70
C SER A 95 17.76 25.75 -9.09
N GLU A 96 17.44 25.80 -10.39
CA GLU A 96 16.42 26.71 -10.96
C GLU A 96 14.98 26.29 -10.64
N LEU A 97 14.78 25.35 -9.71
CA LEU A 97 13.45 24.93 -9.28
C LEU A 97 12.74 26.07 -8.57
N ASP A 98 11.53 26.37 -9.04
CA ASP A 98 10.61 27.21 -8.30
C ASP A 98 10.20 26.55 -6.97
N GLU A 99 9.69 27.37 -6.05
CA GLU A 99 9.32 26.93 -4.70
C GLU A 99 8.25 25.83 -4.71
N GLY A 100 7.30 25.90 -5.64
CA GLY A 100 6.23 24.91 -5.78
C GLY A 100 6.79 23.55 -6.18
N LYS A 101 7.66 23.51 -7.20
CA LYS A 101 8.27 22.25 -7.64
C LYS A 101 9.23 21.66 -6.60
N ARG A 102 9.97 22.52 -5.89
CA ARG A 102 10.82 22.09 -4.76
C ARG A 102 9.99 21.46 -3.64
N ALA A 103 8.87 22.07 -3.28
CA ALA A 103 7.95 21.51 -2.28
C ALA A 103 7.35 20.17 -2.73
N GLU A 104 6.99 20.05 -4.01
CA GLU A 104 6.50 18.79 -4.60
C GLU A 104 7.53 17.65 -4.44
N TYR A 105 8.79 17.87 -4.84
CA TYR A 105 9.85 16.86 -4.73
C TYR A 105 10.17 16.46 -3.29
N LEU A 106 10.17 17.44 -2.35
CA LEU A 106 10.33 17.13 -0.92
C LEU A 106 9.15 16.31 -0.39
N LYS A 107 7.93 16.58 -0.87
CA LYS A 107 6.73 15.82 -0.51
C LYS A 107 6.80 14.40 -1.05
N GLU A 108 7.18 14.18 -2.31
CA GLU A 108 7.35 12.84 -2.90
C GLU A 108 8.27 11.96 -2.04
N TYR A 109 9.42 12.51 -1.63
CA TYR A 109 10.34 11.79 -0.75
C TYR A 109 9.74 11.51 0.64
N THR A 110 9.02 12.48 1.21
CA THR A 110 8.37 12.33 2.52
C THR A 110 7.27 11.25 2.49
N ASP A 111 6.46 11.23 1.43
CA ASP A 111 5.42 10.23 1.21
C ASP A 111 6.06 8.83 1.03
N TYR A 112 7.15 8.74 0.26
CA TYR A 112 7.91 7.51 0.10
C TYR A 112 8.47 7.01 1.45
N GLN A 113 9.11 7.86 2.26
CA GLN A 113 9.62 7.44 3.57
C GLN A 113 8.51 6.99 4.52
N SER A 114 7.37 7.70 4.52
CA SER A 114 6.20 7.32 5.32
C SER A 114 5.69 5.93 4.92
N TYR A 115 5.58 5.65 3.61
CA TYR A 115 5.18 4.33 3.13
C TYR A 115 6.18 3.24 3.49
N ARG A 116 7.50 3.53 3.45
CA ARG A 116 8.52 2.57 3.91
C ARG A 116 8.40 2.23 5.39
N ILE A 117 8.07 3.21 6.23
CA ILE A 117 7.86 2.98 7.67
C ILE A 117 6.65 2.06 7.86
N LYS A 118 5.54 2.36 7.18
CA LYS A 118 4.35 1.51 7.17
C LYS A 118 4.64 0.07 6.71
N ALA A 119 5.39 -0.10 5.62
CA ALA A 119 5.79 -1.43 5.13
C ALA A 119 6.56 -2.24 6.19
N LYS A 120 7.43 -1.57 6.96
CA LYS A 120 8.17 -2.19 8.07
C LYS A 120 7.29 -2.57 9.24
N GLU A 121 6.27 -1.76 9.55
CA GLU A 121 5.28 -2.09 10.59
C GLU A 121 4.45 -3.29 10.17
N ILE A 122 3.99 -3.33 8.92
CA ILE A 122 3.27 -4.46 8.34
C ILE A 122 4.09 -5.74 8.43
N ALA A 123 5.35 -5.70 7.99
CA ALA A 123 6.24 -6.86 8.05
C ALA A 123 6.44 -7.39 9.48
N LYS A 124 6.58 -6.50 10.47
CA LYS A 124 6.69 -6.91 11.89
C LYS A 124 5.43 -7.62 12.38
N GLU A 125 4.25 -7.09 12.05
CA GLU A 125 2.99 -7.69 12.47
C GLU A 125 2.74 -9.03 11.78
N VAL A 126 3.03 -9.15 10.48
CA VAL A 126 2.94 -10.42 9.73
C VAL A 126 3.86 -11.46 10.36
N LEU A 127 5.12 -11.14 10.61
CA LEU A 127 6.07 -12.06 11.24
C LEU A 127 5.72 -12.41 12.69
N ALA A 128 5.05 -11.51 13.42
CA ALA A 128 4.57 -11.80 14.76
C ALA A 128 3.41 -12.82 14.73
N LYS A 129 2.56 -12.77 13.70
CA LYS A 129 1.41 -13.66 13.50
C LYS A 129 1.75 -14.97 12.80
N LEU A 130 2.85 -15.06 12.05
CA LEU A 130 3.33 -16.29 11.40
C LEU A 130 3.94 -17.32 12.36
N LYS A 131 4.17 -16.95 13.63
CA LYS A 131 4.78 -17.82 14.65
C LYS A 131 3.82 -18.84 15.26
#